data_AF-A0A7S1YX66-F1
#
_entry.id   AF-A0A7S1YX66-F1
#
_cell.length_a   1.000
_cell.length_b   1.000
_cell.length_c   1.000
_cell.angle_alpha   90.00
_cell.angle_beta   90.00
_cell.angle_gamma   90.00
#
_symmetry.space_group_name_H-M   'P 1'
#
loop_
_entity.id
_entity.type
_entity.pdbx_description
1 polymer ?
#
loop_
_entity_poly.entity_id
_entity_poly.type
_entity_poly.pdbx_seq_one_letter_code
_entity_poly.pdbx_strand_id
1 'polypeptide(L)'
;DSRAVLSKDVSFDGQVTPLQMTVDHVASNPDEKRLIEGLGGFISSAGGIERVNGTLAVSRSLGDTDLAPLLSQVPHVVAMSKAEVMQLCQNQLYTTLEESHAPPCFIVLASDGLWDVMSNQEA
;
A
#
# COMPACT_ATOMS: atom_id res chain seq x y z
N ASP A 1 5.09 -6.64 -0.21
CA ASP A 1 3.74 -6.04 -0.25
C ASP A 1 3.45 -5.21 1.01
N SER A 2 4.37 -4.30 1.35
CA SER A 2 4.09 -3.26 2.35
C SER A 2 3.12 -2.22 1.78
N ARG A 3 2.34 -1.57 2.66
CA ARG A 3 1.34 -0.58 2.28
C ARG A 3 1.49 0.72 3.09
N ALA A 4 1.19 1.83 2.42
CA ALA A 4 1.08 3.15 3.02
C ALA A 4 -0.38 3.62 2.99
N VAL A 5 -0.89 4.13 4.12
CA VAL A 5 -2.26 4.66 4.25
C VAL A 5 -2.22 6.02 4.94
N LEU A 6 -2.77 7.04 4.29
CA LEU A 6 -2.93 8.39 4.83
C LEU A 6 -4.29 8.52 5.52
N SER A 7 -4.34 9.16 6.69
CA SER A 7 -5.59 9.62 7.28
C SER A 7 -6.09 10.86 6.51
N LYS A 8 -7.06 10.73 5.62
CA LYS A 8 -7.74 11.88 5.00
C LYS A 8 -9.01 12.15 5.78
N ASP A 9 -9.30 13.40 6.12
CA ASP A 9 -10.55 13.80 6.79
C ASP A 9 -10.80 13.20 8.20
N VAL A 10 -11.13 14.06 9.16
CA VAL A 10 -11.71 13.66 10.45
C VAL A 10 -13.16 14.14 10.50
N SER A 11 -14.11 13.23 10.64
CA SER A 11 -15.52 13.59 10.81
C SER A 11 -15.77 14.15 12.22
N PHE A 12 -16.95 14.76 12.40
CA PHE A 12 -17.32 15.42 13.65
C PHE A 12 -17.37 14.48 14.87
N ASP A 13 -17.61 13.17 14.64
CA ASP A 13 -17.58 12.11 15.65
C ASP A 13 -16.19 11.52 15.89
N GLY A 14 -15.15 12.09 15.27
CA GLY A 14 -13.75 11.68 15.44
C GLY A 14 -13.31 10.50 14.58
N GLN A 15 -14.15 10.03 13.64
CA GLN A 15 -13.76 8.99 12.70
C GLN A 15 -12.82 9.55 11.63
N VAL A 16 -11.80 8.77 11.29
CA VAL A 16 -10.81 9.10 10.29
C VAL A 16 -11.11 8.32 9.01
N THR A 17 -11.03 8.96 7.84
CA THR A 17 -11.17 8.23 6.57
C THR A 17 -9.79 7.81 6.03
N PRO A 18 -9.53 6.52 5.78
CA PRO A 18 -8.25 6.12 5.21
C PRO A 18 -8.18 6.39 3.71
N LEU A 19 -6.99 6.74 3.24
CA LEU A 19 -6.61 6.78 1.83
C LEU A 19 -5.36 5.94 1.61
N GLN A 20 -5.49 4.82 0.92
CA GLN A 20 -4.35 4.01 0.54
C GLN A 20 -3.51 4.75 -0.51
N MET A 21 -2.22 4.93 -0.20
CA MET A 21 -1.28 5.72 -1.00
C MET A 21 -0.39 4.85 -1.91
N THR A 22 -0.41 3.54 -1.72
CA THR A 22 0.40 2.56 -2.47
C THR A 22 -0.46 1.50 -3.13
N VAL A 23 0.05 0.86 -4.18
CA VAL A 23 -0.54 -0.35 -4.75
C VAL A 23 0.27 -1.54 -4.26
N ASP A 24 -0.43 -2.56 -3.78
CA ASP A 24 0.21 -3.79 -3.32
C ASP A 24 0.58 -4.64 -4.55
N HIS A 25 1.88 -4.86 -4.72
CA HIS A 25 2.43 -5.63 -5.84
C HIS A 25 2.51 -7.11 -5.47
N VAL A 26 1.35 -7.76 -5.48
CA VAL A 26 1.17 -9.18 -5.17
C VAL A 26 0.90 -9.98 -6.44
N ALA A 27 1.26 -11.26 -6.44
CA ALA A 27 1.07 -12.18 -7.56
C ALA A 27 -0.40 -12.34 -7.99
N SER A 28 -1.33 -12.07 -7.06
CA SER A 28 -2.78 -12.10 -7.32
C SER A 28 -3.34 -10.82 -7.95
N ASN A 29 -2.53 -9.76 -8.06
CA ASN A 29 -2.93 -8.58 -8.79
C ASN A 29 -3.01 -8.91 -10.31
N PRO A 30 -4.17 -8.71 -10.97
CA PRO A 30 -4.35 -9.08 -12.38
C PRO A 30 -3.39 -8.38 -13.34
N ASP A 31 -2.96 -7.16 -13.01
CA ASP A 31 -2.06 -6.39 -13.85
C ASP A 31 -0.63 -6.94 -13.74
N GLU A 32 -0.20 -7.25 -12.51
CA GLU A 32 1.10 -7.86 -12.23
C GLU A 32 1.19 -9.28 -12.81
N LYS A 33 0.12 -10.07 -12.68
CA LYS A 33 0.02 -11.40 -13.29
C LYS A 33 0.25 -11.37 -14.79
N ARG A 34 -0.38 -10.43 -15.50
CA ARG A 34 -0.18 -10.24 -16.95
C ARG A 34 1.25 -9.88 -17.30
N LEU A 35 1.91 -9.07 -16.47
CA LEU A 35 3.32 -8.71 -16.69
C LEU A 35 4.22 -9.95 -16.54
N ILE A 36 4.03 -10.74 -15.48
CA ILE A 36 4.81 -11.96 -15.22
C ILE A 36 4.62 -12.99 -16.34
N GLU A 37 3.37 -13.25 -16.73
CA GLU A 37 3.06 -14.19 -17.82
C GLU A 37 3.62 -13.71 -19.16
N GLY A 38 3.60 -12.39 -19.42
CA GLY A 38 4.22 -11.77 -20.60
C GLY A 38 5.75 -11.90 -20.65
N LEU A 39 6.40 -12.08 -19.49
CA LEU A 39 7.84 -12.34 -19.38
C LEU A 39 8.19 -13.84 -19.42
N GLY A 40 7.20 -14.71 -19.66
CA GLY A 40 7.37 -16.16 -19.71
C GLY A 40 7.34 -16.85 -18.34
N GLY A 41 6.98 -16.13 -17.29
CA GLY A 41 6.68 -16.70 -15.97
C GLY A 41 5.26 -17.28 -15.91
N PHE A 42 4.89 -17.81 -14.76
CA PHE A 42 3.52 -18.24 -14.48
C PHE A 42 3.15 -17.95 -13.03
N ILE A 43 1.84 -17.91 -12.77
CA ILE A 43 1.29 -17.84 -11.42
C ILE A 43 0.75 -19.21 -11.02
N SER A 44 1.20 -19.74 -9.90
CA SER A 44 0.62 -20.94 -9.30
C SER A 44 -0.04 -20.62 -7.97
N SER A 45 -1.20 -21.21 -7.72
CA SER A 45 -1.88 -21.13 -6.43
C SER A 45 -1.60 -22.40 -5.61
N ALA A 46 -1.06 -22.22 -4.41
CA ALA A 46 -0.88 -23.30 -3.44
C ALA A 46 -1.31 -22.81 -2.05
N GLY A 47 -2.21 -23.54 -1.39
CA GLY A 47 -2.76 -23.13 -0.10
C GLY A 47 -3.56 -21.82 -0.15
N GLY A 48 -4.14 -21.49 -1.32
CA GLY A 48 -4.90 -20.24 -1.52
C GLY A 48 -4.04 -19.00 -1.77
N ILE A 49 -2.71 -19.13 -1.78
CA ILE A 49 -1.78 -18.04 -2.03
C ILE A 49 -1.23 -18.19 -3.44
N GLU A 50 -1.43 -17.17 -4.27
CA GLU A 50 -0.82 -17.09 -5.60
C GLU A 50 0.65 -16.69 -5.50
N ARG A 51 1.51 -17.36 -6.28
CA ARG A 51 2.96 -17.18 -6.26
C ARG A 51 3.56 -17.16 -7.66
N VAL A 52 4.53 -16.27 -7.88
CA VAL A 52 5.36 -16.17 -9.08
C VAL A 52 6.24 -17.42 -9.18
N ASN A 53 6.06 -18.19 -10.25
CA ASN A 53 6.70 -19.48 -10.49
C ASN A 53 6.61 -20.46 -9.29
N GLY A 54 5.61 -20.32 -8.43
CA GLY A 54 5.47 -21.11 -7.21
C GLY A 54 6.34 -20.70 -6.03
N THR A 55 7.12 -19.62 -6.16
CA THR A 55 8.11 -19.22 -5.14
C THR A 55 7.62 -18.06 -4.29
N LEU A 56 7.49 -16.86 -4.85
CA LEU A 56 7.18 -15.63 -4.09
C LEU A 56 5.74 -15.15 -4.31
N ALA A 57 5.09 -14.67 -3.25
CA ALA A 57 3.73 -14.11 -3.32
C ALA A 57 3.69 -12.65 -3.81
N VAL A 58 4.85 -11.99 -3.88
CA VAL A 58 5.01 -10.63 -4.42
C VAL A 58 5.45 -10.66 -5.87
N SER A 59 5.09 -9.63 -6.64
CA SER A 59 5.47 -9.49 -8.06
C SER A 59 6.60 -8.47 -8.28
N ARG A 60 6.96 -7.71 -7.24
CA ARG A 60 8.03 -6.72 -7.26
C ARG A 60 8.84 -6.80 -5.98
N SER A 61 10.16 -6.74 -6.11
CA SER A 61 11.08 -6.74 -4.98
C SER A 61 12.43 -6.13 -5.37
N LEU A 62 13.17 -5.67 -4.36
CA LEU A 62 14.58 -5.34 -4.51
C LEU A 62 15.38 -6.60 -4.16
N GLY A 63 16.15 -7.14 -5.11
CA GLY A 63 16.86 -8.41 -4.95
C GLY A 63 16.22 -9.53 -5.76
N ASP A 64 16.07 -10.72 -5.15
CA ASP A 64 15.48 -11.94 -5.71
C ASP A 64 15.99 -12.29 -7.11
N THR A 65 17.31 -12.30 -7.27
CA THR A 65 18.00 -12.48 -8.55
C THR A 65 17.64 -13.79 -9.25
N ASP A 66 17.28 -14.82 -8.49
CA ASP A 66 16.88 -16.13 -9.02
C ASP A 66 15.53 -16.09 -9.77
N LEU A 67 14.72 -15.06 -9.53
CA LEU A 67 13.45 -14.81 -10.20
C LEU A 67 13.53 -13.65 -11.19
N ALA A 68 14.72 -13.07 -11.41
CA ALA A 68 14.91 -12.12 -12.50
C ALA A 68 14.76 -12.84 -13.86
N PRO A 69 14.12 -12.22 -14.87
CA PRO A 69 13.58 -10.86 -14.88
C PRO A 69 12.08 -10.76 -14.48
N LEU A 70 11.48 -11.83 -13.95
CA LEU A 70 10.03 -11.91 -13.71
C LEU A 70 9.55 -10.90 -12.65
N LEU A 71 10.36 -10.62 -11.63
CA LEU A 71 10.07 -9.61 -10.62
C LEU A 71 10.60 -8.25 -11.07
N SER A 72 9.71 -7.26 -11.08
CA SER A 72 10.11 -5.88 -11.41
C SER A 72 10.74 -5.19 -10.19
N GLN A 73 11.81 -4.43 -10.43
CA GLN A 73 12.44 -3.54 -9.46
C GLN A 73 11.92 -2.10 -9.59
N VAL A 74 11.01 -1.84 -10.53
CA VAL A 74 10.46 -0.51 -10.80
C VAL A 74 9.34 -0.23 -9.79
N PRO A 75 9.45 0.81 -8.94
CA PRO A 75 8.41 1.14 -7.98
C PRO A 75 7.22 1.82 -8.67
N HIS A 76 6.03 1.71 -8.05
CA HIS A 76 4.95 2.65 -8.31
C HIS A 76 5.18 3.89 -7.43
N VAL A 77 5.27 5.06 -8.06
CA VAL A 77 5.54 6.33 -7.39
C VAL A 77 4.29 7.22 -7.42
N VAL A 78 3.88 7.68 -6.24
CA VAL A 78 2.85 8.71 -6.07
C VAL A 78 3.51 9.93 -5.43
N ALA A 79 3.26 11.12 -5.99
CA ALA A 79 3.76 12.38 -5.47
C ALA A 79 2.58 13.33 -5.26
N MET A 80 2.61 14.07 -4.15
CA MET A 80 1.62 15.09 -3.83
C MET A 80 2.33 16.36 -3.37
N SER A 81 1.83 17.50 -3.82
CA SER A 81 2.22 18.81 -3.32
C SER A 81 1.72 19.01 -1.89
N LYS A 82 2.36 19.95 -1.19
CA LYS A 82 1.90 20.37 0.13
C LYS A 82 0.43 20.82 0.12
N ALA A 83 -0.01 21.53 -0.92
CA ALA A 83 -1.38 22.01 -1.02
C ALA A 83 -2.40 20.87 -1.12
N GLU A 84 -2.10 19.83 -1.90
CA GLU A 84 -2.96 18.64 -2.00
C GLU A 84 -3.05 17.89 -0.67
N VAL A 85 -1.92 17.71 0.03
CA VAL A 85 -1.92 17.09 1.36
C VAL A 85 -2.72 17.94 2.35
N MET A 86 -2.54 19.26 2.35
CA MET A 86 -3.32 20.16 3.22
C MET A 86 -4.82 20.04 2.95
N GLN A 87 -5.23 19.91 1.69
CA GLN A 87 -6.63 19.73 1.32
C GLN A 87 -7.18 18.39 1.83
N LEU A 88 -6.45 17.28 1.65
CA LEU A 88 -6.84 15.96 2.15
C LEU A 88 -6.90 15.90 3.69
N CYS A 89 -6.07 16.70 4.35
CA CYS A 89 -5.97 16.78 5.80
C CYS A 89 -6.85 17.89 6.40
N GLN A 90 -7.75 18.52 5.62
CA GLN A 90 -8.61 19.65 6.06
C GLN A 90 -7.86 20.78 6.78
N ASN A 91 -6.63 21.09 6.33
CA ASN A 91 -5.71 22.04 6.95
C ASN A 91 -5.30 21.72 8.41
N GLN A 92 -5.54 20.51 8.92
CA GLN A 92 -5.16 20.08 10.28
C GLN A 92 -3.71 19.60 10.40
N LEU A 93 -2.84 19.95 9.45
CA LEU A 93 -1.44 19.50 9.43
C LEU A 93 -0.57 20.10 10.55
N TYR A 94 -1.07 21.14 11.22
CA TYR A 94 -0.31 21.95 12.19
C TYR A 94 -0.98 22.10 13.55
N THR A 95 -2.15 21.51 13.76
CA THR A 95 -2.82 21.56 15.06
C THR A 95 -2.19 20.54 16.00
N THR A 96 -1.70 21.01 17.15
CA THR A 96 -1.28 20.11 18.23
C THR A 96 -2.50 19.39 18.80
N LEU A 97 -2.30 18.22 19.40
CA LEU A 97 -3.36 17.49 20.14
C LEU A 97 -3.96 18.32 21.29
N GLU A 98 -3.25 19.36 21.74
CA GLU A 98 -3.70 20.27 22.79
C GLU A 98 -4.63 21.38 22.25
N GLU A 99 -4.47 21.77 20.99
CA GLU A 99 -5.25 22.83 20.33
C GLU A 99 -6.49 22.30 19.59
N SER A 100 -6.47 21.02 19.20
CA SER A 100 -7.54 20.36 18.45
C SER A 100 -8.08 19.15 19.22
N HIS A 101 -9.40 19.07 19.36
CA HIS A 101 -10.08 17.86 19.87
C HIS A 101 -10.09 16.71 18.84
N ALA A 102 -9.51 16.92 17.65
CA ALA A 102 -9.38 15.94 16.57
C ALA A 102 -7.91 15.54 16.36
N PRO A 103 -7.62 14.26 16.02
CA PRO A 103 -6.28 13.78 15.74
C PRO A 103 -5.64 14.53 14.55
N PRO A 104 -4.32 14.77 14.57
CA PRO A 104 -3.63 15.37 13.43
C PRO A 104 -3.65 14.43 12.22
N CYS A 105 -3.40 14.97 11.03
CA CYS A 105 -3.20 14.14 9.85
C CYS A 105 -1.91 13.32 9.97
N PHE A 106 -1.99 12.00 9.80
CA PHE A 106 -0.89 11.05 9.91
C PHE A 106 -0.86 10.05 8.74
N ILE A 107 0.26 9.35 8.61
CA ILE A 107 0.45 8.25 7.66
C ILE A 107 0.87 7.00 8.41
N VAL A 108 0.28 5.87 8.05
CA VAL A 108 0.68 4.55 8.52
C VAL A 108 1.49 3.88 7.41
N LEU A 109 2.72 3.49 7.74
CA LEU A 109 3.60 2.68 6.90
C LEU A 109 3.83 1.35 7.62
N ALA A 110 3.40 0.24 7.04
CA ALA A 110 3.59 -1.07 7.65
C ALA A 110 3.78 -2.18 6.62
N SER A 111 4.34 -3.29 7.08
CA SER A 111 4.39 -4.55 6.34
C SER A 111 3.01 -5.23 6.29
N ASP A 112 2.88 -6.20 5.39
CA ASP A 112 1.74 -7.13 5.27
C ASP A 112 1.29 -7.74 6.60
N GLY A 113 2.21 -8.00 7.54
CA GLY A 113 1.86 -8.49 8.87
C GLY A 113 0.80 -7.67 9.64
N LEU A 114 0.64 -6.37 9.35
CA LEU A 114 -0.50 -5.56 9.82
C LEU A 114 -1.70 -5.70 8.88
N TRP A 115 -1.48 -5.49 7.58
CA TRP A 115 -2.52 -5.35 6.56
C TRP A 115 -3.26 -6.64 6.22
N ASP A 116 -2.69 -7.79 6.56
CA ASP A 116 -3.30 -9.11 6.39
C ASP A 116 -4.39 -9.38 7.44
N VAL A 117 -4.36 -8.68 8.57
CA VAL A 117 -5.27 -8.90 9.71
C VAL A 117 -6.10 -7.68 10.08
N MET A 118 -5.80 -6.51 9.51
CA MET A 118 -6.54 -5.27 9.74
C MET A 118 -6.82 -4.56 8.41
N SER A 119 -8.04 -4.07 8.26
CA SER A 119 -8.39 -3.17 7.17
C SER A 119 -7.73 -1.80 7.35
N ASN A 120 -7.66 -1.03 6.26
CA ASN A 120 -7.13 0.34 6.30
C ASN A 120 -7.90 1.26 7.28
N GLN A 121 -9.14 0.93 7.63
CA GLN A 121 -9.98 1.73 8.54
C GLN A 121 -9.75 1.37 10.02
N GLU A 122 -9.38 0.12 10.29
CA GLU A 122 -9.14 -0.36 11.66
C GLU A 122 -7.74 0.00 12.16
N ALA A 123 -6.78 0.16 11.25
CA ALA A 123 -5.40 0.55 11.52
C ALA A 123 -5.27 2.06 11.76
#